data_AF-D3HK83-F1
#
_entry.id   AF-D3HK83-F1
#
_cell.length_a   1.000
_cell.length_b   1.000
_cell.length_c   1.000
_cell.angle_alpha   90.00
_cell.angle_beta   90.00
_cell.angle_gamma   90.00
#
_symmetry.space_group_name_H-M   'P 1'
#
loop_
_entity.id
_entity.type
_entity.pdbx_description
1 polymer ?
#
loop_
_entity_poly.entity_id
_entity_poly.type
_entity_poly.pdbx_seq_one_letter_code
_entity_poly.pdbx_strand_id
1 'polypeptide(L)'
;MHPLKKQYANGVLNLLNLMCQKATENKKNVAIEEVLHISKNDANEIVKKVIIALPDSYFYNANSIMLYDMLGFISKNIFFFQAQENINDENYAYHLIGFINSLIRDISVRYYI
;
A
#
# COMPACT_ATOMS: atom_id res chain seq x y z
N MET A 1 2.78 1.12 16.55
CA MET A 1 2.31 0.15 15.52
C MET A 1 2.52 -1.26 16.05
N HIS A 2 1.49 -2.11 16.02
CA HIS A 2 1.59 -3.52 16.42
C HIS A 2 2.68 -4.26 15.60
N PRO A 3 3.49 -5.15 16.18
CA PRO A 3 4.60 -5.81 15.47
C PRO A 3 4.20 -6.49 14.16
N LEU A 4 3.02 -7.12 14.11
CA LEU A 4 2.50 -7.77 12.89
C LEU A 4 2.22 -6.75 11.77
N LYS A 5 1.58 -5.62 12.08
CA LYS A 5 1.34 -4.55 11.10
C LYS A 5 2.63 -3.96 10.54
N LYS A 6 3.71 -3.92 11.34
CA LYS A 6 5.03 -3.53 10.86
C LYS A 6 5.55 -4.49 9.78
N GLN A 7 5.38 -5.79 10.00
CA GLN A 7 5.78 -6.81 9.02
C GLN A 7 4.96 -6.71 7.73
N TYR A 8 3.65 -6.50 7.83
CA TYR A 8 2.78 -6.33 6.67
C TYR A 8 3.08 -5.05 5.88
N ALA A 9 3.36 -3.94 6.58
CA ALA A 9 3.81 -2.71 5.93
C ALA A 9 5.11 -2.92 5.14
N ASN A 10 6.08 -3.63 5.71
CA ASN A 10 7.30 -3.99 4.98
C ASN A 10 7.02 -4.89 3.77
N GLY A 11 6.11 -5.87 3.92
CA GLY A 11 5.69 -6.73 2.82
C GLY A 11 5.06 -5.94 1.67
N VAL A 12 4.16 -5.01 1.98
CA VAL A 12 3.55 -4.12 0.99
C VAL A 12 4.58 -3.21 0.34
N LEU A 13 5.51 -2.63 1.11
CA LEU A 13 6.56 -1.78 0.55
C LEU A 13 7.48 -2.56 -0.40
N ASN A 14 7.80 -3.81 -0.08
CA ASN A 14 8.59 -4.67 -0.96
C ASN A 14 7.86 -4.99 -2.26
N LEU A 15 6.56 -5.32 -2.18
CA LEU A 15 5.72 -5.56 -3.36
C LEU A 15 5.60 -4.28 -4.21
N LEU A 16 5.44 -3.12 -3.58
CA LEU A 16 5.41 -1.83 -4.24
C LEU A 16 6.70 -1.57 -5.03
N ASN A 17 7.86 -1.81 -4.40
CA ASN A 17 9.15 -1.69 -5.06
C ASN A 17 9.27 -2.66 -6.25
N LEU A 18 8.86 -3.92 -6.10
CA LEU A 18 8.87 -4.90 -7.18
C LEU A 18 7.97 -4.50 -8.36
N MET A 19 6.82 -3.91 -8.10
CA MET A 19 5.94 -3.38 -9.14
C MET A 19 6.57 -2.21 -9.89
N CYS A 20 7.20 -1.29 -9.17
CA CYS A 20 7.91 -0.17 -9.80
C CYS A 20 9.08 -0.65 -10.67
N GLN A 21 9.86 -1.63 -10.19
CA GLN A 21 10.96 -2.23 -10.96
C GLN A 21 10.47 -2.92 -12.25
N LYS A 22 9.29 -3.55 -12.19
CA LYS A 22 8.65 -4.13 -13.38
C LYS A 22 8.15 -3.07 -14.36
N ALA A 23 7.66 -1.93 -13.87
CA ALA A 23 7.14 -0.86 -14.71
C ALA A 23 8.24 -0.13 -15.51
N THR A 24 9.47 -0.07 -14.98
CA THR A 24 10.60 0.63 -15.63
C THR A 24 11.58 -0.31 -16.34
N GLU A 25 11.36 -1.63 -16.29
CA GLU A 25 12.36 -2.65 -16.65
C GLU A 25 13.71 -2.46 -15.91
N ASN A 26 13.74 -1.65 -14.85
CA ASN A 26 14.92 -1.23 -14.13
C ASN A 26 15.00 -1.96 -12.79
N LYS A 27 15.99 -2.86 -12.64
CA LYS A 27 16.19 -3.63 -11.39
C LYS A 27 16.80 -2.81 -10.24
N LYS A 28 16.99 -1.50 -10.41
CA LYS A 28 17.63 -0.64 -9.41
C LYS A 28 16.69 -0.31 -8.25
N ASN A 29 17.29 0.15 -7.14
CA ASN A 29 16.58 0.56 -5.92
C ASN A 29 15.93 1.96 -5.99
N VAL A 30 15.99 2.63 -7.15
CA VAL A 30 15.41 3.96 -7.41
C VAL A 30 14.06 3.88 -8.16
N ALA A 31 13.53 2.68 -8.36
CA ALA A 31 12.34 2.47 -9.19
C ALA A 31 11.10 3.16 -8.60
N ILE A 32 11.00 3.26 -7.27
CA ILE A 32 9.88 3.98 -6.61
C ILE A 32 9.92 5.46 -7.00
N GLU A 33 11.08 6.10 -6.86
CA GLU A 33 11.27 7.51 -7.20
C GLU A 33 10.98 7.78 -8.68
N GLU A 34 11.42 6.88 -9.57
CA GLU A 34 11.24 7.00 -11.02
C GLU A 34 9.76 6.86 -11.43
N VAL A 35 9.01 5.97 -10.80
CA VAL A 35 7.62 5.64 -11.22
C VAL A 35 6.57 6.45 -10.48
N LEU A 36 6.77 6.67 -9.18
CA LEU A 36 5.76 7.28 -8.30
C LEU A 36 6.09 8.72 -7.95
N HIS A 37 7.23 9.25 -8.42
CA HIS A 37 7.68 10.62 -8.19
C HIS A 37 7.73 11.04 -6.71
N ILE A 38 7.95 10.09 -5.82
CA ILE A 38 8.10 10.29 -4.38
C ILE A 38 9.33 9.59 -3.85
N SER A 39 9.88 10.07 -2.72
CA SER A 39 11.01 9.38 -2.11
C SER A 39 10.60 8.01 -1.55
N LYS A 40 11.55 7.08 -1.44
CA LYS A 40 11.33 5.83 -0.72
C LYS A 40 10.85 6.02 0.73
N ASN A 41 11.26 7.11 1.38
CA ASN A 41 10.79 7.43 2.73
C ASN A 41 9.31 7.81 2.73
N ASP A 42 8.87 8.63 1.77
CA ASP A 42 7.47 8.99 1.62
C ASP A 42 6.62 7.76 1.30
N ALA A 43 7.09 6.90 0.40
CA ALA A 43 6.41 5.65 0.08
C ALA A 43 6.24 4.76 1.32
N ASN A 44 7.29 4.65 2.14
CA ASN A 44 7.23 3.91 3.42
C ASN A 44 6.22 4.53 4.39
N GLU A 45 6.18 5.86 4.51
CA GLU A 45 5.22 6.54 5.39
C GLU A 45 3.77 6.39 4.90
N ILE A 46 3.52 6.46 3.59
CA ILE A 46 2.21 6.21 2.99
C ILE A 46 1.76 4.77 3.30
N VAL A 47 2.62 3.78 3.02
CA VAL A 47 2.31 2.37 3.28
C VAL A 47 2.00 2.14 4.77
N LYS A 48 2.78 2.71 5.68
CA LYS A 48 2.50 2.61 7.12
C LYS A 48 1.15 3.23 7.48
N LYS A 49 0.83 4.42 6.98
CA LYS A 49 -0.45 5.10 7.24
C LYS A 49 -1.62 4.22 6.79
N VAL A 50 -1.54 3.66 5.58
CA VAL A 50 -2.57 2.76 5.04
C VAL A 50 -2.71 1.52 5.92
N ILE A 51 -1.63 0.80 6.21
CA ILE A 51 -1.68 -0.44 7.01
C ILE A 51 -2.15 -0.20 8.45
N ILE A 52 -1.78 0.92 9.06
CA ILE A 52 -2.24 1.27 10.41
C ILE A 52 -3.74 1.50 10.42
N ALA A 53 -4.28 2.18 9.40
CA ALA A 53 -5.70 2.50 9.32
C ALA A 53 -6.61 1.30 9.00
N LEU A 54 -6.07 0.22 8.39
CA LEU A 54 -6.84 -1.00 8.16
C LEU A 54 -7.23 -1.70 9.48
N PRO A 55 -8.45 -2.26 9.61
CA PRO A 55 -8.86 -3.03 10.78
C PRO A 55 -7.88 -4.15 11.15
N ASP A 56 -7.56 -4.27 12.44
CA ASP A 56 -6.69 -5.33 12.96
C ASP A 56 -7.26 -6.74 12.66
N SER A 57 -8.59 -6.89 12.73
CA SER A 57 -9.29 -8.14 12.43
C SER A 57 -9.01 -8.68 11.02
N TYR A 58 -8.68 -7.79 10.06
CA TYR A 58 -8.32 -8.23 8.71
C TYR A 58 -7.02 -9.06 8.71
N PHE A 59 -6.09 -8.76 9.59
CA PHE A 59 -4.83 -9.48 9.65
C PHE A 59 -4.92 -10.72 10.54
N TYR A 60 -5.65 -10.63 11.65
CA TYR A 60 -5.77 -11.75 12.60
C TYR A 60 -6.65 -12.89 12.08
N ASN A 61 -7.69 -12.57 11.30
CA ASN A 61 -8.64 -13.58 10.82
C ASN A 61 -8.27 -14.16 9.45
N ALA A 62 -7.28 -13.59 8.75
CA ALA A 62 -6.87 -14.08 7.44
C ALA A 62 -6.00 -15.34 7.58
N ASN A 63 -6.31 -16.37 6.78
CA ASN A 63 -5.37 -17.46 6.56
C ASN A 63 -4.18 -16.98 5.70
N SER A 64 -3.13 -17.79 5.59
CA SER A 64 -1.89 -17.41 4.90
C SER A 64 -2.08 -17.05 3.42
N ILE A 65 -2.94 -17.78 2.70
CA ILE A 65 -3.22 -17.55 1.28
C ILE A 65 -3.96 -16.22 1.10
N MET A 66 -5.01 -16.03 1.90
CA MET A 66 -5.81 -14.81 1.90
C MET A 66 -4.95 -13.59 2.27
N LEU A 67 -4.10 -13.73 3.28
CA LEU A 67 -3.19 -12.67 3.69
C LEU A 67 -2.23 -12.30 2.56
N TYR A 68 -1.64 -13.29 1.89
CA TYR A 68 -0.76 -13.03 0.75
C TYR A 68 -1.48 -12.30 -0.40
N ASP A 69 -2.68 -12.75 -0.78
CA ASP A 69 -3.49 -12.08 -1.82
C ASP A 69 -3.86 -10.65 -1.39
N MET A 70 -4.27 -10.46 -0.14
CA MET A 70 -4.64 -9.15 0.41
C MET A 70 -3.46 -8.18 0.43
N LEU A 71 -2.25 -8.62 0.81
CA LEU A 71 -1.06 -7.76 0.71
C LEU A 71 -0.77 -7.37 -0.74
N GLY A 72 -0.93 -8.30 -1.69
CA GLY A 72 -0.83 -8.01 -3.13
C GLY A 72 -1.86 -6.99 -3.59
N PHE A 73 -3.12 -7.16 -3.17
CA PHE A 73 -4.22 -6.26 -3.47
C PHE A 73 -3.98 -4.84 -2.91
N ILE A 74 -3.59 -4.73 -1.64
CA ILE A 74 -3.25 -3.44 -1.00
C ILE A 74 -2.11 -2.76 -1.77
N SER A 75 -1.04 -3.50 -2.07
CA SER A 75 0.13 -2.95 -2.76
C SER A 75 -0.26 -2.37 -4.12
N LYS A 76 -1.04 -3.11 -4.91
CA LYS A 76 -1.49 -2.70 -6.24
C LYS A 76 -2.35 -1.44 -6.18
N ASN A 77 -3.25 -1.35 -5.19
CA ASN A 77 -4.09 -0.18 -5.00
C ASN A 77 -3.27 1.06 -4.57
N ILE A 78 -2.30 0.90 -3.68
CA ILE A 78 -1.37 1.98 -3.30
C ILE A 78 -0.57 2.46 -4.52
N PHE A 79 -0.07 1.54 -5.35
CA PHE A 79 0.64 1.88 -6.58
C PHE A 79 -0.20 2.78 -7.48
N PHE A 80 -1.45 2.40 -7.77
CA PHE A 80 -2.31 3.19 -8.64
C PHE A 80 -2.74 4.52 -8.04
N PHE A 81 -3.04 4.54 -6.74
CA PHE A 81 -3.33 5.79 -6.03
C PHE A 81 -2.15 6.74 -6.15
N GLN A 82 -0.96 6.31 -5.77
CA GLN A 82 0.20 7.18 -5.76
C GLN A 82 0.66 7.60 -7.17
N ALA A 83 0.49 6.75 -8.19
CA ALA A 83 0.80 7.11 -9.58
C ALA A 83 -0.10 8.23 -10.14
N GLN A 84 -1.24 8.51 -9.51
CA GLN A 84 -2.20 9.53 -9.93
C GLN A 84 -2.17 10.78 -9.03
N GLU A 85 -1.46 10.73 -7.91
CA GLU A 85 -1.52 11.73 -6.86
C GLU A 85 -0.17 12.42 -6.66
N ASN A 86 -0.21 13.72 -6.38
CA ASN A 86 0.98 14.48 -6.00
C ASN A 86 1.01 14.67 -4.48
N ILE A 87 2.05 14.18 -3.81
CA ILE A 87 2.18 14.28 -2.35
C ILE A 87 2.22 15.72 -1.84
N ASN A 88 2.62 16.67 -2.70
CA ASN A 88 2.67 18.09 -2.38
C ASN A 88 1.34 18.82 -2.64
N ASP A 89 0.30 18.13 -3.11
CA ASP A 89 -1.03 18.72 -3.29
C ASP A 89 -1.69 19.01 -1.93
N GLU A 90 -2.32 20.18 -1.81
CA GLU A 90 -3.01 20.60 -0.58
C GLU A 90 -4.12 19.63 -0.16
N ASN A 91 -4.73 18.94 -1.13
CA ASN A 91 -5.82 17.99 -0.91
C ASN A 91 -5.33 16.54 -0.77
N TYR A 92 -4.03 16.26 -0.88
CA TYR A 92 -3.48 14.90 -0.84
C TYR A 92 -3.92 14.11 0.41
N ALA A 93 -3.95 14.77 1.57
CA ALA A 93 -4.39 14.15 2.82
C ALA A 93 -5.86 13.71 2.75
N TYR A 94 -6.73 14.51 2.13
CA TYR A 94 -8.13 14.18 1.94
C TYR A 94 -8.31 13.02 0.96
N HIS A 95 -7.57 13.02 -0.16
CA HIS A 95 -7.56 11.91 -1.12
C HIS A 95 -7.06 10.61 -0.48
N LEU A 96 -6.01 10.67 0.34
CA LEU A 96 -5.49 9.50 1.06
C LEU A 96 -6.53 8.91 2.03
N ILE A 97 -7.28 9.75 2.73
CA ILE A 97 -8.38 9.28 3.61
C ILE A 97 -9.48 8.61 2.77
N GLY A 98 -9.90 9.23 1.66
CA GLY A 98 -10.89 8.65 0.75
C GLY A 98 -10.45 7.31 0.15
N PHE A 99 -9.17 7.21 -0.21
CA PHE A 99 -8.53 5.99 -0.66
C PHE A 99 -8.57 4.90 0.41
N ILE A 100 -8.16 5.21 1.65
CA ILE A 100 -8.17 4.25 2.76
C ILE A 100 -9.59 3.74 3.02
N ASN A 101 -10.60 4.61 3.05
CA ASN A 101 -11.99 4.22 3.26
C ASN A 101 -12.50 3.29 2.14
N SER A 102 -12.14 3.59 0.89
CA SER A 102 -12.48 2.73 -0.25
C SER A 102 -11.78 1.38 -0.15
N LEU A 103 -10.49 1.37 0.20
CA LEU A 103 -9.71 0.15 0.37
C LEU A 103 -10.28 -0.75 1.48
N ILE A 104 -10.70 -0.19 2.61
CA ILE A 104 -11.35 -0.93 3.70
C ILE A 104 -12.63 -1.62 3.19
N ARG A 105 -13.50 -0.86 2.52
CA ARG A 105 -14.73 -1.41 1.93
C ARG A 105 -14.42 -2.55 0.96
N ASP A 106 -13.46 -2.33 0.06
CA ASP A 106 -13.15 -3.28 -1.01
C ASP A 106 -12.50 -4.56 -0.45
N ILE A 107 -11.66 -4.45 0.59
CA ILE A 107 -11.13 -5.62 1.33
C ILE A 107 -12.28 -6.37 2.03
N SER A 108 -13.18 -5.65 2.69
CA SER A 108 -14.32 -6.26 3.38
C SER A 108 -15.17 -7.08 2.40
N VAL A 109 -15.54 -6.50 1.26
CA VAL A 109 -16.35 -7.17 0.23
C VAL A 109 -15.61 -8.35 -0.38
N ARG A 110 -14.31 -8.23 -0.58
CA ARG A 110 -13.54 -9.27 -1.28
C ARG A 110 -13.27 -10.51 -0.42
N TYR A 111 -13.15 -10.35 0.89
CA TYR A 111 -12.65 -11.44 1.73
C TYR A 111 -13.47 -11.77 2.99
N TYR A 112 -14.45 -10.94 3.36
CA TYR A 112 -15.18 -11.09 4.62
C TYR A 112 -16.71 -11.05 4.48
N ILE A 113 -17.20 -10.80 3.27
CA ILE A 113 -18.61 -10.88 2.86
C ILE A 113 -18.72 -12.02 1.86
#